data_AF-A0A9P7AR84-F1
#
_entry.id   AF-A0A9P7AR84-F1
#
_cell.length_a   1.000
_cell.length_b   1.000
_cell.length_c   1.000
_cell.angle_alpha   90.00
_cell.angle_beta   90.00
_cell.angle_gamma   90.00
#
_symmetry.space_group_name_H-M   'P 1'
#
loop_
_entity.id
_entity.type
_entity.pdbx_description
1 polymer ?
#
loop_
_entity_poly.entity_id
_entity_poly.type
_entity_poly.pdbx_seq_one_letter_code
_entity_poly.pdbx_strand_id
1 'polypeptide(L)' 'RGPKASYRLTDFIIQRTLGTGSFGRVHLVRSKHNLRFYAIKVLNKEKIVRTKQVEHTNNEKMMLEAVQHPFIVNL' A
#
# COMPACT_ATOMS: atom_id res chain seq x y z
N ARG A 1 20.71 -2.92 11.88
CA ARG A 1 19.57 -2.93 10.93
C ARG A 1 18.90 -4.29 11.07
N GLY A 2 17.78 -4.38 11.80
CA GLY A 2 17.06 -5.64 11.98
C GLY A 2 16.45 -6.12 10.66
N PRO A 3 16.03 -7.40 10.57
CA PRO A 3 15.37 -7.91 9.37
C PRO A 3 14.12 -7.05 9.09
N LYS A 4 13.98 -6.55 7.86
CA LYS A 4 12.73 -5.94 7.39
C LYS A 4 11.64 -7.00 7.59
N ALA A 5 10.74 -6.80 8.55
CA ALA A 5 9.61 -7.69 8.74
C ALA A 5 8.86 -7.79 7.41
N SER A 6 8.93 -8.95 6.76
CA SER A 6 8.31 -9.17 5.47
C SER A 6 6.87 -9.59 5.72
N TYR A 7 5.96 -8.64 5.68
CA TYR A 7 4.54 -8.93 5.69
C TYR A 7 4.11 -9.52 4.35
N ARG A 8 3.34 -10.60 4.39
CA ARG A 8 2.66 -11.21 3.25
C ARG A 8 1.20 -10.79 3.23
N LEU A 9 0.56 -10.84 2.05
CA LEU A 9 -0.88 -10.58 1.94
C LEU A 9 -1.72 -11.51 2.82
N THR A 10 -1.27 -12.75 3.02
CA THR A 10 -1.92 -13.74 3.90
C THR A 10 -1.94 -13.35 5.37
N ASP A 11 -1.12 -12.38 5.79
CA ASP A 11 -1.03 -11.90 7.17
C ASP A 11 -2.13 -10.88 7.48
N PHE A 12 -2.93 -10.52 6.47
CA PHE A 12 -4.05 -9.60 6.57
C PHE A 12 -5.36 -10.29 6.20
N ILE A 13 -6.42 -9.88 6.89
CA ILE A 13 -7.80 -10.20 6.52
C ILE A 13 -8.33 -9.02 5.72
N ILE A 14 -8.59 -9.24 4.44
CA ILE A 14 -9.21 -8.23 3.57
C ILE A 14 -10.68 -8.11 3.96
N GLN A 15 -11.14 -6.88 4.20
CA GLN A 15 -12.54 -6.58 4.47
C GLN A 15 -13.16 -5.93 3.23
N ARG A 16 -13.56 -4.66 3.34
CA ARG A 16 -14.23 -3.92 2.26
C ARG A 16 -13.28 -3.02 1.48
N THR A 17 -13.70 -2.64 0.29
CA THR A 17 -13.03 -1.61 -0.51
C THR A 17 -13.29 -0.24 0.11
N LEU A 18 -12.24 0.57 0.28
CA LEU A 18 -12.33 1.96 0.72
C LEU A 18 -12.34 2.93 -0.46
N GLY A 19 -11.71 2.57 -1.58
CA GLY A 19 -11.68 3.41 -2.76
C GLY A 19 -11.07 2.72 -3.97
N THR A 20 -11.31 3.29 -5.14
CA THR A 20 -10.74 2.86 -6.43
C THR A 20 -10.05 4.05 -7.08
N GLY A 21 -8.95 3.78 -7.77
CA GLY A 21 -8.23 4.79 -8.54
C GLY A 21 -7.79 4.24 -9.89
N SER A 22 -7.14 5.09 -10.67
CA SER A 22 -6.72 4.78 -12.04
C SER A 22 -5.90 3.50 -12.15
N PHE A 23 -5.05 3.19 -11.16
CA PHE A 23 -4.11 2.06 -11.23
C PHE A 23 -4.41 0.94 -10.23
N GLY A 24 -5.49 1.05 -9.45
CA GLY A 24 -5.64 0.15 -8.32
C GLY A 24 -6.86 0.39 -7.43
N ARG A 25 -6.85 -0.31 -6.31
CA ARG A 25 -7.92 -0.34 -5.33
C ARG A 25 -7.33 -0.29 -3.93
N VAL A 26 -7.99 0.42 -3.02
CA VAL A 26 -7.64 0.46 -1.61
C VAL A 26 -8.62 -0.41 -0.83
N HIS A 27 -8.10 -1.34 -0.04
CA HIS A 27 -8.89 -2.19 0.85
C HIS A 27 -8.65 -1.82 2.32
N LEU A 28 -9.71 -1.82 3.11
CA LEU A 28 -9.60 -1.91 4.56
C LEU A 28 -9.18 -3.34 4.89
N VAL A 29 -8.12 -3.48 5.66
CA VAL A 29 -7.63 -4.79 6.10
C VAL A 29 -7.41 -4.79 7.60
N ARG A 30 -7.45 -5.98 8.21
CA ARG A 30 -7.07 -6.19 9.61
C ARG A 30 -5.83 -7.09 9.67
N SER A 31 -4.78 -6.64 10.34
CA SER A 31 -3.60 -7.47 10.58
C SER A 31 -3.94 -8.64 11.50
N LYS A 32 -3.50 -9.84 11.14
CA LYS A 32 -3.63 -11.04 11.99
C LYS A 32 -2.67 -11.00 13.19
N HIS A 33 -1.62 -10.19 13.13
CA HIS A 33 -0.59 -10.13 14.17
C HIS A 33 -0.99 -9.26 15.36
N ASN A 34 -1.48 -8.04 15.09
CA ASN A 34 -1.78 -7.05 16.13
C ASN A 34 -3.24 -6.62 16.14
N LEU A 35 -4.09 -7.23 15.30
CA LEU A 35 -5.51 -6.97 15.18
C LEU A 35 -5.89 -5.53 14.78
N ARG A 36 -4.91 -4.69 14.39
CA ARG A 36 -5.13 -3.31 13.96
C ARG A 36 -5.60 -3.24 12.51
N PHE A 37 -6.33 -2.18 12.21
CA PHE A 37 -6.79 -1.87 10.86
C PHE A 37 -5.74 -1.07 10.08
N TYR A 38 -5.62 -1.38 8.80
CA TYR A 38 -4.73 -0.70 7.84
C TYR A 38 -5.46 -0.53 6.50
N ALA A 39 -4.90 0.32 5.64
CA ALA A 39 -5.30 0.43 4.25
C ALA A 39 -4.23 -0.23 3.35
N ILE A 40 -4.62 -1.15 2.48
CA ILE A 40 -3.72 -1.73 1.46
C ILE A 40 -4.13 -1.20 0.08
N LYS A 41 -3.24 -0.44 -0.57
CA LYS A 41 -3.36 -0.02 -1.97
C LYS A 41 -2.80 -1.12 -2.88
N VAL A 42 -3.70 -1.84 -3.55
CA VAL A 42 -3.36 -2.86 -4.55
C VAL A 42 -3.21 -2.20 -5.91
N LEU A 43 -2.07 -2.42 -6.56
CA LEU A 43 -1.70 -1.81 -7.84
C LEU A 43 -1.64 -2.87 -8.95
N ASN A 44 -2.27 -2.60 -10.10
CA ASN A 44 -2.17 -3.45 -11.28
C ASN A 44 -0.90 -3.13 -12.07
N LYS A 45 0.12 -4.01 -11.96
CA LYS A 45 1.43 -3.83 -12.60
C LYS A 45 1.35 -3.75 -14.12
N GLU A 46 0.54 -4.59 -14.76
CA GLU A 46 0.39 -4.59 -16.21
C GLU A 46 -0.17 -3.25 -16.70
N LYS A 47 -1.20 -2.73 -16.02
CA LYS A 47 -1.78 -1.42 -16.34
C LYS A 47 -0.74 -0.31 -16.18
N ILE A 48 0.02 -0.33 -15.09
CA ILE A 48 1.07 0.68 -14.81
C ILE A 48 2.14 0.69 -15.90
N VAL A 49 2.62 -0.48 -16.32
CA VAL A 49 3.60 -0.60 -17.41
C VAL A 49 3.01 -0.07 -18.71
N ARG A 50 1.79 -0.52 -19.07
CA ARG A 50 1.11 -0.09 -20.30
C ARG A 50 0.89 1.42 -20.37
N THR A 51 0.57 2.06 -19.24
CA THR A 51 0.38 3.52 -19.16
C THR A 51 1.68 4.30 -18.91
N LYS A 52 2.85 3.64 -18.90
CA LYS A 52 4.17 4.24 -18.63
C LYS A 52 4.24 4.99 -17.29
N GLN A 53 3.58 4.49 -16.25
CA GLN A 53 3.51 5.11 -14.91
C GLN A 53 4.43 4.46 -13.88
N VAL A 54 5.42 3.68 -14.33
CA VAL A 54 6.33 2.93 -13.45
C VAL A 54 7.13 3.88 -12.56
N GLU A 55 7.77 4.89 -13.15
CA GLU A 55 8.58 5.85 -12.42
C GLU A 55 7.74 6.66 -11.43
N HIS A 56 6.60 7.18 -11.88
CA HIS A 56 5.67 7.92 -11.03
C HIS A 56 5.22 7.08 -9.81
N THR A 57 4.90 5.81 -10.02
CA THR A 57 4.50 4.89 -8.94
C THR A 57 5.65 4.67 -7.94
N ASN A 58 6.89 4.50 -8.43
CA ASN A 58 8.05 4.32 -7.56
C ASN A 58 8.39 5.60 -6.77
N ASN A 59 8.24 6.77 -7.40
CA ASN A 59 8.46 8.06 -6.76
C ASN A 59 7.41 8.32 -5.64
N GLU A 60 6.14 8.01 -5.89
CA GLU A 60 5.09 8.10 -4.85
C GLU A 60 5.46 7.27 -3.61
N LYS A 61 5.89 6.01 -3.82
CA LYS A 61 6.33 5.13 -2.74
C LYS A 61 7.53 5.72 -2.00
N MET A 62 8.57 6.16 -2.72
CA MET A 62 9.79 6.71 -2.10
C MET A 62 9.48 7.95 -1.26
N MET A 63 8.62 8.85 -1.76
CA MET A 63 8.22 10.04 -1.00
C MET A 63 7.44 9.68 0.27
N LEU A 64 6.50 8.74 0.19
CA LEU A 64 5.74 8.30 1.37
C LEU A 64 6.61 7.55 2.39
N GLU A 65 7.65 6.82 1.97
CA GLU A 65 8.64 6.20 2.88
C GLU A 65 9.54 7.24 3.57
N ALA A 66 9.74 8.41 2.96
CA ALA A 66 10.65 9.45 3.46
C ALA A 66 9.98 10.48 4.38
N VAL A 67 8.64 10.54 4.41
CA VAL A 67 7.89 11.56 5.15
C VAL A 67 7.25 10.96 6.40
N GLN A 68 7.40 11.66 7.53
CA GLN A 68 6.69 11.35 8.78
C GLN A 68 6.07 12.63 9.33
N HIS A 69 4.75 12.73 9.28
CA HIS A 69 4.02 13.94 9.69
C HIS A 69 2.63 13.59 10.25
N PRO A 70 2.11 14.27 11.29
CA PRO A 70 0.82 13.95 11.91
C PRO A 70 -0.39 14.03 10.97
N PHE A 71 -0.27 14.78 9.87
CA PHE A 71 -1.34 14.94 8.86
C PHE A 71 -1.08 14.18 7.55
N ILE A 72 -0.04 13.34 7.50
CA ILE A 72 0.28 12.54 6.31
C ILE A 72 0.19 11.06 6.69
N VAL A 73 -0.39 10.26 5.80
CA VAL A 73 -0.48 8.81 5.99
C VAL A 73 0.93 8.22 5.82
N ASN A 74 1.43 7.57 6.87
CA ASN A 74 2.73 6.92 6.85
C ASN A 74 2.65 5.54 6.17
N LEU A 75 3.72 5.14 5.49
CA LEU A 75 3.88 3.82 4.87
C LEU A 75 4.62 2.83 5.77
#